data_AF-A0A3D0W196-F1
#
_entry.id   AF-A0A3D0W196-F1
#
_cell.length_a   1.000
_cell.length_b   1.000
_cell.length_c   1.000
_cell.angle_alpha   90.00
_cell.angle_beta   90.00
_cell.angle_gamma   90.00
#
_symmetry.space_group_name_H-M   'P 1'
#
loop_
_entity.id
_entity.type
_entity.pdbx_description
1 polymer ?
#
loop_
_entity_poly.entity_id
_entity_poly.type
_entity_poly.pdbx_seq_one_letter_code
_entity_poly.pdbx_strand_id
1 'polypeptide(L)'
;MSQEMERVEFTREMKNDYTILVPNMLPVHFGFLLKVFEEYGYKLEILQNGGQAVVDAGLKYVHNDTCYPALLVIGQFMDALQSGKYDLHKTALLITQTGGGCRASNYIHLLRKALKKAGLDYMPVISLNLSGLEKNSGFQLTLPLLRKALAVLAYGDLLVLLHNQTMPYETVPGSSQKLLDRWVDRLTKQLSAGKGLNLKEVRENLNAISDEYAALPITPRCVTKVGVVGEIYVKYSPLGNNNLEAFLHGQDCEVMVPGVIGFMLFKVDNRLEDIKLYGGSRAKYTVINLLMQYLTRIEAAVMEAAKRHSRFVAPSAYQKVKKMVEPMIGYGCKMGEGWLLTAEMVELVESGYQNIVCAQPFGCLPNHIVGKGMIRKIKSLYPQANIVPIDYDPGATRVNQENRIKL
;
A
#
# COMPACT_ATOMS: atom_id res chain seq x y z
N MET A 1 -4.93 -26.84 28.11
CA MET A 1 -4.61 -27.40 26.78
C MET A 1 -5.37 -26.60 25.75
N SER A 2 -4.71 -25.69 25.04
CA SER A 2 -5.31 -24.95 23.93
C SER A 2 -5.53 -25.91 22.77
N GLN A 3 -6.78 -26.23 22.42
CA GLN A 3 -7.09 -26.84 21.13
C GLN A 3 -6.48 -25.94 20.06
N GLU A 4 -5.50 -26.46 19.30
CA GLU A 4 -5.04 -25.81 18.09
C GLU A 4 -6.25 -25.55 17.22
N MET A 5 -6.43 -24.28 16.86
CA MET A 5 -7.56 -23.85 16.04
C MET A 5 -7.38 -24.46 14.65
N GLU A 6 -8.23 -25.42 14.31
CA GLU A 6 -8.15 -26.11 13.02
C GLU A 6 -8.42 -25.10 11.90
N ARG A 7 -7.45 -24.98 10.99
CA ARG A 7 -7.49 -24.01 9.91
C ARG A 7 -8.47 -24.47 8.83
N VAL A 8 -9.44 -23.62 8.49
CA VAL A 8 -10.33 -23.85 7.34
C VAL A 8 -9.63 -23.45 6.04
N GLU A 9 -9.53 -24.40 5.12
CA GLU A 9 -8.99 -24.18 3.78
C GLU A 9 -10.04 -23.59 2.84
N PHE A 10 -9.64 -22.63 2.00
CA PHE A 10 -10.44 -22.23 0.85
C PHE A 10 -10.23 -23.21 -0.31
N THR A 11 -11.24 -24.01 -0.63
CA THR A 11 -11.15 -25.13 -1.60
C THR A 11 -11.47 -24.73 -3.04
N ARG A 12 -11.21 -25.62 -4.00
CA ARG A 12 -11.50 -25.39 -5.43
C ARG A 12 -13.00 -25.23 -5.70
N GLU A 13 -13.84 -25.93 -4.96
CA GLU A 13 -15.29 -25.87 -5.08
C GLU A 13 -15.80 -24.51 -4.64
N MET A 14 -15.28 -23.99 -3.51
CA MET A 14 -15.63 -22.68 -2.95
C MET A 14 -15.35 -21.53 -3.93
N LYS A 15 -14.35 -21.68 -4.82
CA LYS A 15 -14.03 -20.68 -5.84
C LYS A 15 -15.24 -20.28 -6.69
N ASN A 16 -16.17 -21.20 -6.92
CA ASN A 16 -17.29 -20.98 -7.85
C ASN A 16 -18.42 -20.14 -7.25
N ASP A 17 -18.64 -20.20 -5.93
CA ASP A 17 -19.81 -19.59 -5.30
C ASP A 17 -19.53 -18.75 -4.04
N TYR A 18 -18.28 -18.72 -3.55
CA TYR A 18 -17.90 -17.84 -2.43
C TYR A 18 -17.59 -16.42 -2.88
N THR A 19 -17.95 -15.46 -2.04
CA THR A 19 -17.48 -14.07 -2.13
C THR A 19 -16.26 -13.89 -1.23
N ILE A 20 -15.17 -13.34 -1.76
CA ILE A 20 -13.92 -13.10 -1.04
C ILE A 20 -13.84 -11.63 -0.66
N LEU A 21 -13.93 -11.33 0.64
CA LEU A 21 -13.80 -9.97 1.15
C LEU A 21 -12.33 -9.59 1.32
N VAL A 22 -11.97 -8.37 0.91
CA VAL A 22 -10.61 -7.83 0.97
C VAL A 22 -10.64 -6.46 1.64
N PRO A 23 -9.76 -6.16 2.62
CA PRO A 23 -9.72 -4.85 3.25
C PRO A 23 -9.14 -3.81 2.28
N ASN A 24 -9.62 -2.57 2.35
CA ASN A 24 -9.12 -1.51 1.47
C ASN A 24 -7.84 -0.87 2.03
N MET A 25 -6.81 -0.75 1.18
CA MET A 25 -5.53 -0.10 1.52
C MET A 25 -5.04 0.82 0.40
N LEU A 26 -5.07 0.38 -0.85
CA LEU A 26 -4.66 1.16 -2.02
C LEU A 26 -5.85 1.27 -2.97
N PRO A 27 -6.73 2.28 -2.85
CA PRO A 27 -8.01 2.29 -3.57
C PRO A 27 -7.88 2.13 -5.09
N VAL A 28 -6.95 2.84 -5.72
CA VAL A 28 -6.71 2.76 -7.17
C VAL A 28 -6.15 1.38 -7.55
N HIS A 29 -5.06 0.94 -6.92
CA HIS A 29 -4.42 -0.34 -7.24
C HIS A 29 -5.33 -1.52 -6.96
N PHE A 30 -6.04 -1.51 -5.83
CA PHE A 30 -6.91 -2.62 -5.43
C PHE A 30 -8.16 -2.66 -6.30
N GLY A 31 -8.79 -1.52 -6.60
CA GLY A 31 -9.92 -1.47 -7.54
C GLY A 31 -9.54 -2.06 -8.89
N PHE A 32 -8.33 -1.76 -9.35
CA PHE A 32 -7.78 -2.29 -10.59
C PHE A 32 -7.45 -3.80 -10.50
N LEU A 33 -6.84 -4.24 -9.39
CA LEU A 33 -6.57 -5.66 -9.13
C LEU A 33 -7.84 -6.50 -9.00
N LEU A 34 -8.92 -5.96 -8.42
CA LEU A 34 -10.19 -6.67 -8.27
C LEU A 34 -10.70 -7.16 -9.62
N LYS A 35 -10.66 -6.30 -10.65
CA LYS A 35 -11.02 -6.66 -12.02
C LYS A 35 -10.12 -7.74 -12.62
N VAL A 36 -8.83 -7.68 -12.32
CA VAL A 36 -7.89 -8.74 -12.71
C VAL A 36 -8.24 -10.06 -12.03
N PHE A 37 -8.55 -10.09 -10.74
CA PHE A 37 -8.91 -11.34 -10.03
C PHE A 37 -10.25 -11.92 -10.50
N GLU A 38 -11.23 -11.07 -10.84
CA GLU A 38 -12.52 -11.51 -11.44
C GLU A 38 -12.31 -12.35 -12.70
N GLU A 39 -11.38 -11.97 -13.58
CA GLU A 39 -11.05 -12.74 -14.80
C GLU A 39 -10.48 -14.14 -14.51
N TYR A 40 -9.85 -14.32 -13.35
CA TYR A 40 -9.32 -15.62 -12.92
C TYR A 40 -10.39 -16.44 -12.19
N GLY A 41 -11.65 -15.99 -12.21
CA GLY A 41 -12.81 -16.68 -11.64
C GLY A 41 -12.91 -16.54 -10.12
N TYR A 42 -12.38 -15.44 -9.56
CA TYR A 42 -12.57 -15.14 -8.14
C TYR A 42 -13.56 -13.99 -7.96
N LYS A 43 -14.58 -14.18 -7.12
CA LYS A 43 -15.52 -13.12 -6.78
C LYS A 43 -14.98 -12.31 -5.59
N LEU A 44 -14.19 -11.27 -5.87
CA LEU A 44 -13.62 -10.40 -4.84
C LEU A 44 -14.51 -9.18 -4.60
N GLU A 45 -14.56 -8.73 -3.35
CA GLU A 45 -15.15 -7.45 -2.98
C GLU A 45 -14.19 -6.70 -2.06
N ILE A 46 -13.85 -5.47 -2.43
CA ILE A 46 -13.06 -4.58 -1.57
C ILE A 46 -14.00 -3.88 -0.61
N LEU A 47 -13.74 -4.06 0.67
CA LEU A 47 -14.50 -3.46 1.76
C LEU A 47 -14.38 -1.93 1.76
N GLN A 48 -15.51 -1.24 1.66
CA GLN A 48 -15.60 0.22 1.70
C GLN A 48 -16.22 0.75 3.00
N ASN A 49 -16.61 -0.14 3.93
CA ASN A 49 -17.08 0.26 5.25
C ASN A 49 -15.94 0.90 6.06
N GLY A 50 -16.31 1.84 6.92
CA GLY A 50 -15.37 2.64 7.70
C GLY A 50 -16.06 3.40 8.82
N GLY A 51 -15.35 4.33 9.44
CA GLY A 51 -15.87 5.14 10.55
C GLY A 51 -15.90 4.38 11.88
N GLN A 52 -16.66 4.92 12.84
CA GLN A 52 -16.61 4.46 14.22
C GLN A 52 -17.07 3.01 14.40
N ALA A 53 -18.04 2.53 13.61
CA ALA A 53 -18.52 1.15 13.67
C ALA A 53 -17.39 0.13 13.44
N VAL A 54 -16.48 0.41 12.49
CA VAL A 54 -15.30 -0.41 12.23
C VAL A 54 -14.32 -0.39 13.40
N VAL A 55 -14.10 0.78 14.01
CA VAL A 55 -13.25 0.92 15.20
C VAL A 55 -13.82 0.13 16.38
N ASP A 56 -15.11 0.26 16.64
CA ASP A 56 -15.82 -0.40 17.73
C ASP A 56 -15.83 -1.93 17.54
N ALA A 57 -16.08 -2.40 16.31
CA ALA A 57 -15.96 -3.81 15.95
C ALA A 57 -14.53 -4.32 16.20
N GLY A 58 -13.51 -3.56 15.79
CA GLY A 58 -12.11 -3.87 16.06
C GLY A 58 -11.82 -4.02 17.56
N LEU A 59 -12.23 -3.03 18.37
CA LEU A 59 -12.07 -3.03 19.83
C LEU A 59 -12.80 -4.19 20.52
N LYS A 60 -13.95 -4.61 19.97
CA LYS A 60 -14.74 -5.73 20.52
C LYS A 60 -14.06 -7.09 20.31
N TYR A 61 -13.39 -7.29 19.17
CA TYR A 61 -12.86 -8.60 18.78
C TYR A 61 -11.34 -8.72 18.88
N VAL A 62 -10.61 -7.61 18.93
CA VAL A 62 -9.15 -7.55 19.00
C VAL A 62 -8.73 -6.87 20.30
N HIS A 63 -7.60 -7.30 20.86
CA HIS A 63 -7.05 -6.66 22.07
C HIS A 63 -6.61 -5.22 21.77
N ASN A 64 -6.93 -4.28 22.66
CA ASN A 64 -6.63 -2.86 22.54
C ASN A 64 -5.12 -2.55 22.44
N ASP A 65 -4.25 -3.37 23.06
CA ASP A 65 -2.78 -3.27 22.90
C ASP A 65 -2.22 -3.82 21.57
N THR A 66 -3.10 -4.11 20.59
CA THR A 66 -2.67 -4.45 19.23
C THR A 66 -2.43 -3.16 18.44
N CYS A 67 -1.55 -3.21 17.44
CA CYS A 67 -1.35 -2.05 16.58
C CYS A 67 -2.63 -1.67 15.84
N TYR A 68 -2.87 -0.37 15.71
CA TYR A 68 -4.12 0.19 15.17
C TYR A 68 -4.53 -0.36 13.79
N PRO A 69 -3.62 -0.65 12.83
CA PRO A 69 -3.99 -1.24 11.55
C PRO A 69 -4.61 -2.63 11.69
N ALA A 70 -4.17 -3.43 12.65
CA ALA A 70 -4.76 -4.74 12.91
C ALA A 70 -6.22 -4.58 13.37
N LEU A 71 -6.45 -3.62 14.26
CA LEU A 71 -7.76 -3.29 14.80
C LEU A 71 -8.70 -2.83 13.68
N LEU A 72 -8.25 -1.93 12.81
CA LEU A 72 -9.04 -1.45 11.68
C LEU A 72 -9.32 -2.54 10.65
N VAL A 73 -8.31 -3.30 10.22
CA VAL A 73 -8.50 -4.36 9.20
C VAL A 73 -9.45 -5.44 9.72
N ILE A 74 -9.25 -5.92 10.95
CA ILE A 74 -10.12 -6.94 11.53
C ILE A 74 -11.50 -6.35 11.82
N GLY A 75 -11.56 -5.13 12.35
CA GLY A 75 -12.82 -4.41 12.56
C GLY A 75 -13.63 -4.27 11.27
N GLN A 76 -12.96 -3.97 10.16
CA GLN A 76 -13.59 -3.81 8.84
C GLN A 76 -14.24 -5.12 8.39
N PHE A 77 -13.56 -6.25 8.58
CA PHE A 77 -14.16 -7.57 8.35
C PHE A 77 -15.33 -7.84 9.28
N MET A 78 -15.15 -7.67 10.59
CA MET A 78 -16.19 -8.02 11.56
C MET A 78 -17.47 -7.19 11.39
N ASP A 79 -17.32 -5.89 11.12
CA ASP A 79 -18.43 -4.99 10.80
C ASP A 79 -19.14 -5.41 9.49
N ALA A 80 -18.37 -5.73 8.44
CA ALA A 80 -18.93 -6.20 7.17
C ALA A 80 -19.72 -7.51 7.35
N LEU A 81 -19.18 -8.48 8.08
CA LEU A 81 -19.86 -9.77 8.37
C LEU A 81 -21.12 -9.59 9.22
N GLN A 82 -21.22 -8.53 10.02
CA GLN A 82 -22.39 -8.23 10.86
C GLN A 82 -23.44 -7.39 10.14
N SER A 83 -23.14 -6.85 8.97
CA SER A 83 -24.03 -5.96 8.22
C SER A 83 -25.28 -6.63 7.65
N GLY A 84 -25.35 -7.96 7.64
CA GLY A 84 -26.42 -8.73 7.00
C GLY A 84 -26.37 -8.77 5.46
N LYS A 85 -25.35 -8.16 4.84
CA LYS A 85 -25.21 -8.11 3.37
C LYS A 85 -24.68 -9.40 2.75
N TYR A 86 -23.98 -10.22 3.52
CA TYR A 86 -23.25 -11.39 3.01
C TYR A 86 -23.84 -12.70 3.52
N ASP A 87 -23.86 -13.72 2.66
CA ASP A 87 -24.08 -15.10 3.07
C ASP A 87 -22.79 -15.60 3.76
N LEU A 88 -22.83 -15.72 5.08
CA LEU A 88 -21.66 -16.09 5.90
C LEU A 88 -21.15 -17.52 5.60
N HIS A 89 -21.98 -18.40 5.05
CA HIS A 89 -21.56 -19.75 4.64
C HIS A 89 -20.96 -19.78 3.24
N LYS A 90 -21.09 -18.68 2.47
CA LYS A 90 -20.49 -18.48 1.15
C LYS A 90 -19.59 -17.25 1.11
N THR A 91 -18.94 -16.96 2.24
CA THR A 91 -18.00 -15.85 2.37
C THR A 91 -16.64 -16.38 2.81
N ALA A 92 -15.59 -15.85 2.21
CA ALA A 92 -14.21 -16.05 2.64
C ALA A 92 -13.53 -14.70 2.83
N LEU A 93 -12.49 -14.65 3.65
CA LEU A 93 -11.73 -13.43 3.91
C LEU A 93 -10.33 -13.55 3.31
N LEU A 94 -9.81 -12.49 2.71
CA LEU A 94 -8.45 -12.44 2.19
C LEU A 94 -7.66 -11.32 2.86
N ILE A 95 -6.52 -11.67 3.44
CA ILE A 95 -5.63 -10.73 4.13
C ILE A 95 -4.19 -10.94 3.70
N THR A 96 -3.45 -9.84 3.52
CA THR A 96 -2.01 -9.91 3.23
C THR A 96 -1.22 -10.40 4.44
N GLN A 97 -0.23 -11.26 4.21
CA GLN A 97 0.71 -11.69 5.26
C GLN A 97 2.13 -11.48 4.77
N THR A 98 2.84 -10.56 5.43
CA THR A 98 4.18 -10.14 4.99
C THR A 98 5.27 -11.13 5.38
N GLY A 99 5.05 -11.93 6.42
CA GLY A 99 6.05 -12.87 6.96
C GLY A 99 7.29 -12.19 7.54
N GLY A 100 7.21 -10.90 7.85
CA GLY A 100 8.28 -10.13 8.52
C GLY A 100 8.16 -10.12 10.04
N GLY A 101 9.07 -9.42 10.71
CA GLY A 101 9.10 -9.34 12.19
C GLY A 101 8.15 -8.30 12.82
N CYS A 102 7.24 -7.69 12.06
CA CYS A 102 6.22 -6.80 12.61
C CYS A 102 4.90 -7.54 12.88
N ARG A 103 3.95 -6.88 13.55
CA ARG A 103 2.65 -7.48 13.92
C ARG A 103 1.79 -7.88 12.71
N ALA A 104 2.01 -7.32 11.52
CA ALA A 104 1.27 -7.67 10.30
C ALA A 104 1.29 -9.18 10.01
N SER A 105 2.40 -9.87 10.32
CA SER A 105 2.50 -11.33 10.16
C SER A 105 1.52 -12.12 11.03
N ASN A 106 1.00 -11.50 12.10
CA ASN A 106 0.07 -12.10 13.04
C ASN A 106 -1.39 -11.69 12.81
N TYR A 107 -1.69 -10.78 11.88
CA TYR A 107 -3.08 -10.31 11.67
C TYR A 107 -4.02 -11.45 11.31
N ILE A 108 -3.55 -12.42 10.52
CA ILE A 108 -4.35 -13.60 10.16
C ILE A 108 -4.74 -14.46 11.38
N HIS A 109 -3.84 -14.63 12.34
CA HIS A 109 -4.11 -15.37 13.57
C HIS A 109 -5.09 -14.61 14.47
N LEU A 110 -4.93 -13.29 14.56
CA LEU A 110 -5.86 -12.41 15.28
C LEU A 110 -7.26 -12.42 14.65
N LEU A 111 -7.34 -12.39 13.32
CA LEU A 111 -8.59 -12.47 12.58
C LEU A 111 -9.31 -13.80 12.84
N ARG A 112 -8.60 -14.94 12.76
CA ARG A 112 -9.21 -16.24 13.09
C ARG A 112 -9.68 -16.32 14.55
N LYS A 113 -8.93 -15.75 15.49
CA LYS A 113 -9.36 -15.64 16.89
C LYS A 113 -10.64 -14.78 17.02
N ALA A 114 -10.73 -13.68 16.29
CA ALA A 114 -11.92 -12.83 16.24
C ALA A 114 -13.14 -13.58 15.67
N LEU A 115 -12.96 -14.31 14.57
CA LEU A 115 -14.00 -15.16 13.98
C LEU A 115 -14.49 -16.23 14.95
N LYS A 116 -13.58 -16.94 15.63
CA LYS A 116 -13.95 -17.93 16.66
C LYS A 116 -14.77 -17.31 17.79
N LYS A 117 -14.39 -16.12 18.26
CA LYS A 117 -15.15 -15.38 19.29
C LYS A 117 -16.55 -15.00 18.79
N ALA A 118 -16.74 -14.85 17.49
CA ALA A 118 -18.03 -14.55 16.86
C ALA A 118 -18.81 -15.81 16.41
N GLY A 119 -18.29 -17.02 16.63
CA GLY A 119 -18.90 -18.27 16.16
C GLY A 119 -18.80 -18.47 14.64
N LEU A 120 -17.80 -17.86 13.99
CA LEU A 120 -17.57 -17.89 12.53
C LEU A 120 -16.26 -18.60 12.16
N ASP A 121 -15.75 -19.48 13.01
CA ASP A 121 -14.48 -20.20 12.78
C ASP A 121 -14.53 -21.21 11.64
N TYR A 122 -15.72 -21.52 11.11
CA TYR A 122 -15.91 -22.26 9.86
C TYR A 122 -15.58 -21.45 8.59
N MET A 123 -15.32 -20.14 8.71
CA MET A 123 -15.06 -19.26 7.57
C MET A 123 -13.62 -19.40 7.07
N PRO A 124 -13.38 -19.63 5.76
CA PRO A 124 -12.03 -19.65 5.22
C PRO A 124 -11.34 -18.28 5.29
N VAL A 125 -10.08 -18.28 5.73
CA VAL A 125 -9.21 -17.09 5.72
C VAL A 125 -7.99 -17.36 4.85
N ILE A 126 -7.93 -16.67 3.71
CA ILE A 126 -6.89 -16.75 2.68
C ILE A 126 -5.74 -15.80 3.04
N SER A 127 -4.56 -16.36 3.25
CA SER A 127 -3.32 -15.58 3.36
C SER A 127 -2.76 -15.24 1.98
N LEU A 128 -2.73 -13.95 1.63
CA LEU A 128 -2.03 -13.47 0.44
C LEU A 128 -0.56 -13.23 0.79
N ASN A 129 0.30 -14.20 0.43
CA ASN A 129 1.74 -14.13 0.65
C ASN A 129 2.52 -14.86 -0.47
N LEU A 130 3.77 -14.43 -0.70
CA LEU A 130 4.67 -15.06 -1.69
C LEU A 130 5.67 -16.04 -1.05
N SER A 131 5.53 -16.31 0.26
CA SER A 131 6.45 -17.17 1.02
C SER A 131 5.91 -18.59 1.21
N GLY A 132 4.70 -18.89 0.72
CA GLY A 132 4.06 -20.20 0.85
C GLY A 132 3.68 -20.54 2.29
N LEU A 133 3.45 -19.53 3.14
CA LEU A 133 3.17 -19.72 4.57
C LEU A 133 1.90 -20.53 4.82
N GLU A 134 0.93 -20.41 3.93
CA GLU A 134 -0.33 -21.14 3.98
C GLU A 134 -0.79 -21.53 2.57
N LYS A 135 -1.32 -22.74 2.43
CA LYS A 135 -1.83 -23.26 1.16
C LYS A 135 -3.35 -23.23 1.15
N ASN A 136 -3.94 -22.68 0.08
CA ASN A 136 -5.37 -22.73 -0.20
C ASN A 136 -5.55 -23.29 -1.61
N SER A 137 -6.08 -24.50 -1.76
CA SER A 137 -6.20 -25.17 -3.06
C SER A 137 -7.08 -24.40 -4.05
N GLY A 138 -8.07 -23.67 -3.54
CA GLY A 138 -8.97 -22.80 -4.31
C GLY A 138 -8.37 -21.47 -4.70
N PHE A 139 -7.29 -21.01 -4.06
CA PHE A 139 -6.68 -19.70 -4.32
C PHE A 139 -5.21 -19.84 -4.76
N GLN A 140 -4.97 -19.60 -6.04
CA GLN A 140 -3.67 -19.77 -6.68
C GLN A 140 -3.19 -18.48 -7.35
N LEU A 141 -1.98 -18.06 -6.96
CA LEU A 141 -1.24 -16.98 -7.62
C LEU A 141 -0.42 -17.54 -8.78
N THR A 142 -1.02 -17.59 -9.97
CA THR A 142 -0.34 -18.05 -11.17
C THR A 142 0.65 -17.00 -11.70
N LEU A 143 1.68 -17.41 -12.45
CA LEU A 143 2.63 -16.47 -13.06
C LEU A 143 1.96 -15.42 -13.97
N PRO A 144 0.96 -15.76 -14.80
CA PRO A 144 0.21 -14.75 -15.56
C PRO A 144 -0.49 -13.73 -14.67
N LEU A 145 -1.15 -14.16 -13.58
CA LEU A 145 -1.81 -13.27 -12.63
C LEU A 145 -0.80 -12.34 -11.94
N LEU A 146 0.35 -12.87 -11.52
CA LEU A 146 1.43 -12.07 -10.93
C LEU A 146 1.98 -11.02 -11.91
N ARG A 147 2.12 -11.36 -13.20
CA ARG A 147 2.53 -10.39 -14.23
C ARG A 147 1.50 -9.27 -14.40
N LYS A 148 0.20 -9.59 -14.44
CA LYS A 148 -0.88 -8.58 -14.47
C LYS A 148 -0.82 -7.69 -13.23
N ALA A 149 -0.65 -8.28 -12.05
CA ALA A 149 -0.56 -7.54 -10.80
C ALA A 149 0.63 -6.56 -10.79
N LEU A 150 1.81 -6.99 -11.25
CA LEU A 150 2.99 -6.11 -11.34
C LEU A 150 2.80 -4.95 -12.34
N ALA A 151 2.13 -5.19 -13.47
CA ALA A 151 1.75 -4.12 -14.40
C ALA A 151 0.77 -3.13 -13.74
N VAL A 152 -0.24 -3.62 -13.02
CA VAL A 152 -1.18 -2.77 -12.26
C VAL A 152 -0.45 -1.91 -11.24
N LEU A 153 0.56 -2.43 -10.55
CA LEU A 153 1.36 -1.63 -9.62
C LEU A 153 2.06 -0.46 -10.33
N ALA A 154 2.63 -0.70 -11.51
CA ALA A 154 3.28 0.34 -12.30
C ALA A 154 2.31 1.44 -12.77
N TYR A 155 1.16 1.03 -13.29
CA TYR A 155 0.12 1.96 -13.74
C TYR A 155 -0.46 2.75 -12.56
N GLY A 156 -0.79 2.07 -11.46
CA GLY A 156 -1.36 2.69 -10.26
C GLY A 156 -0.41 3.72 -9.64
N ASP A 157 0.88 3.37 -9.50
CA ASP A 157 1.88 4.30 -8.95
C ASP A 157 2.01 5.57 -9.81
N LEU A 158 2.07 5.44 -11.15
CA LEU A 158 2.14 6.61 -12.02
C LEU A 158 0.83 7.43 -11.99
N LEU A 159 -0.33 6.78 -12.04
CA LEU A 159 -1.62 7.48 -12.06
C LEU A 159 -1.83 8.31 -10.80
N VAL A 160 -1.56 7.74 -9.62
CA VAL A 160 -1.68 8.46 -8.34
C VAL A 160 -0.66 9.60 -8.27
N LEU A 161 0.59 9.35 -8.67
CA LEU A 161 1.64 10.37 -8.69
C LEU A 161 1.24 11.60 -9.54
N LEU A 162 0.74 11.37 -10.76
CA LEU A 162 0.39 12.45 -11.68
C LEU A 162 -0.93 13.13 -11.30
N HIS A 163 -1.89 12.38 -10.75
CA HIS A 163 -3.12 12.93 -10.18
C HIS A 163 -2.81 13.94 -9.09
N ASN A 164 -2.01 13.57 -8.10
CA ASN A 164 -1.73 14.44 -6.95
C ASN A 164 -0.90 15.68 -7.32
N GLN A 165 -0.08 15.58 -8.37
CA GLN A 165 0.67 16.71 -8.92
C GLN A 165 -0.12 17.58 -9.90
N THR A 166 -1.32 17.16 -10.28
CA THR A 166 -2.18 17.90 -11.23
C THR A 166 -3.39 18.53 -10.55
N MET A 167 -4.02 17.79 -9.64
CA MET A 167 -5.24 18.18 -8.96
C MET A 167 -5.22 19.61 -8.38
N PRO A 168 -4.21 20.04 -7.59
CA PRO A 168 -4.21 21.37 -6.99
C PRO A 168 -4.06 22.52 -8.01
N TYR A 169 -3.83 22.21 -9.29
CA TYR A 169 -3.66 23.18 -10.36
C TYR A 169 -4.78 23.14 -11.40
N GLU A 170 -5.79 22.29 -11.23
CA GLU A 170 -6.85 22.12 -12.24
C GLU A 170 -7.59 23.42 -12.54
N THR A 171 -7.68 23.77 -13.83
CA THR A 171 -8.56 24.86 -14.27
C THR A 171 -10.04 24.45 -14.17
N VAL A 172 -10.33 23.16 -14.40
CA VAL A 172 -11.66 22.58 -14.24
C VAL A 172 -11.59 21.48 -13.16
N PRO A 173 -12.18 21.69 -11.97
CA PRO A 173 -12.11 20.73 -10.87
C PRO A 173 -12.57 19.32 -11.26
N GLY A 174 -11.82 18.31 -10.82
CA GLY A 174 -12.03 16.89 -11.07
C GLY A 174 -11.53 16.38 -12.43
N SER A 175 -10.80 17.18 -13.21
CA SER A 175 -10.32 16.77 -14.54
C SER A 175 -9.30 15.63 -14.48
N SER A 176 -8.37 15.67 -13.54
CA SER A 176 -7.37 14.63 -13.30
C SER A 176 -8.01 13.34 -12.79
N GLN A 177 -9.01 13.43 -11.91
CA GLN A 177 -9.75 12.25 -11.43
C GLN A 177 -10.50 11.56 -12.59
N LYS A 178 -11.20 12.32 -13.43
CA LYS A 178 -11.87 11.77 -14.62
C LYS A 178 -10.88 11.09 -15.57
N LEU A 179 -9.68 11.67 -15.71
CA LEU A 179 -8.61 11.09 -16.51
C LEU A 179 -8.11 9.77 -15.89
N LEU A 180 -7.90 9.74 -14.57
CA LEU A 180 -7.54 8.54 -13.82
C LEU A 180 -8.55 7.42 -14.04
N ASP A 181 -9.84 7.69 -13.81
CA ASP A 181 -10.91 6.70 -13.94
C ASP A 181 -10.96 6.13 -15.37
N ARG A 182 -10.85 6.99 -16.38
CA ARG A 182 -10.80 6.60 -17.79
C ARG A 182 -9.61 5.68 -18.09
N TRP A 183 -8.44 5.97 -17.53
CA TRP A 183 -7.25 5.14 -17.72
C TRP A 183 -7.37 3.80 -17.00
N VAL A 184 -7.92 3.77 -15.78
CA VAL A 184 -8.20 2.51 -15.07
C VAL A 184 -9.11 1.62 -15.91
N ASP A 185 -10.20 2.16 -16.46
CA ASP A 185 -11.12 1.42 -17.33
C ASP A 185 -10.45 0.91 -18.61
N ARG A 186 -9.67 1.76 -19.28
CA ARG A 186 -8.95 1.42 -20.51
C ARG A 186 -7.93 0.30 -20.26
N LEU A 187 -7.11 0.43 -19.22
CA LEU A 187 -6.07 -0.55 -18.92
C LEU A 187 -6.68 -1.85 -18.42
N THR A 188 -7.79 -1.81 -17.66
CA THR A 188 -8.57 -3.01 -17.29
C THR A 188 -8.95 -3.79 -18.54
N LYS A 189 -9.59 -3.14 -19.53
CA LYS A 189 -9.97 -3.79 -20.80
C LYS A 189 -8.76 -4.36 -21.56
N GLN A 190 -7.61 -3.68 -21.54
CA GLN A 190 -6.38 -4.18 -22.16
C GLN A 190 -5.85 -5.43 -21.45
N LEU A 191 -5.78 -5.42 -20.12
CA LEU A 191 -5.33 -6.55 -19.32
C LEU A 191 -6.26 -7.77 -19.50
N SER A 192 -7.57 -7.56 -19.61
CA SER A 192 -8.54 -8.63 -19.93
C SER A 192 -8.26 -9.27 -21.28
N ALA A 193 -7.86 -8.46 -22.27
CA ALA A 193 -7.47 -8.93 -23.60
C ALA A 193 -6.03 -9.47 -23.67
N GLY A 194 -5.31 -9.58 -22.55
CA GLY A 194 -3.93 -10.06 -22.51
C GLY A 194 -2.89 -9.07 -23.04
N LYS A 195 -3.24 -7.78 -23.13
CA LYS A 195 -2.38 -6.68 -23.60
C LYS A 195 -1.93 -5.79 -22.44
N GLY A 196 -0.93 -4.95 -22.65
CA GLY A 196 -0.43 -4.04 -21.63
C GLY A 196 0.43 -4.74 -20.56
N LEU A 197 1.04 -5.87 -20.91
CA LEU A 197 1.74 -6.76 -19.95
C LEU A 197 3.24 -6.82 -20.17
N ASN A 198 3.67 -6.77 -21.44
CA ASN A 198 5.09 -6.76 -21.72
C ASN A 198 5.65 -5.35 -21.49
N LEU A 199 6.95 -5.26 -21.21
CA LEU A 199 7.58 -4.01 -20.80
C LEU A 199 7.45 -2.89 -21.86
N LYS A 200 7.35 -3.24 -23.15
CA LYS A 200 7.17 -2.25 -24.23
C LYS A 200 5.78 -1.63 -24.15
N GLU A 201 4.72 -2.45 -24.10
CA GLU A 201 3.34 -1.97 -23.98
C GLU A 201 3.13 -1.20 -22.67
N VAL A 202 3.74 -1.67 -21.57
CA VAL A 202 3.72 -0.96 -20.28
C VAL A 202 4.31 0.44 -20.44
N ARG A 203 5.48 0.58 -21.08
CA ARG A 203 6.08 1.89 -21.36
C ARG A 203 5.21 2.76 -22.26
N GLU A 204 4.63 2.20 -23.32
CA GLU A 204 3.74 2.94 -24.23
C GLU A 204 2.54 3.51 -23.47
N ASN A 205 1.90 2.71 -22.63
CA ASN A 205 0.80 3.14 -21.77
C ASN A 205 1.24 4.20 -20.75
N LEU A 206 2.35 3.97 -20.03
CA LEU A 206 2.88 4.93 -19.05
C LEU A 206 3.21 6.29 -19.69
N ASN A 207 3.81 6.27 -20.89
CA ASN A 207 4.10 7.50 -21.64
C ASN A 207 2.81 8.21 -22.07
N ALA A 208 1.83 7.47 -22.58
CA ALA A 208 0.54 8.04 -22.98
C ALA A 208 -0.24 8.64 -21.79
N ILE A 209 -0.19 7.99 -20.62
CA ILE A 209 -0.74 8.54 -19.38
C ILE A 209 -0.07 9.88 -19.07
N SER A 210 1.27 9.91 -19.04
CA SER A 210 2.04 11.13 -18.75
C SER A 210 1.73 12.27 -19.74
N ASP A 211 1.65 11.95 -21.03
CA ASP A 211 1.33 12.91 -22.09
C ASP A 211 -0.09 13.49 -21.94
N GLU A 212 -1.10 12.66 -21.63
CA GLU A 212 -2.48 13.13 -21.42
C GLU A 212 -2.62 13.98 -20.13
N TYR A 213 -1.92 13.61 -19.05
CA TYR A 213 -1.90 14.41 -17.83
C TYR A 213 -1.21 15.76 -18.05
N ALA A 214 -0.12 15.79 -18.81
CA ALA A 214 0.58 17.03 -19.12
C ALA A 214 -0.26 18.00 -19.95
N ALA A 215 -1.12 17.47 -20.82
CA ALA A 215 -2.03 18.23 -21.67
C ALA A 215 -3.27 18.79 -20.94
N LEU A 216 -3.55 18.37 -19.70
CA LEU A 216 -4.67 18.91 -18.93
C LEU A 216 -4.49 20.42 -18.67
N PRO A 217 -5.54 21.23 -18.86
CA PRO A 217 -5.48 22.66 -18.59
C PRO A 217 -5.29 22.89 -17.10
N ILE A 218 -4.25 23.64 -16.76
CA ILE A 218 -3.92 24.03 -15.40
C ILE A 218 -3.80 25.54 -15.24
N THR A 219 -4.04 26.01 -14.03
CA THR A 219 -3.78 27.37 -13.58
C THR A 219 -2.56 27.35 -12.67
N PRO A 220 -1.38 27.80 -13.14
CA PRO A 220 -0.18 27.86 -12.31
C PRO A 220 -0.42 28.75 -11.08
N ARG A 221 -0.15 28.21 -9.90
CA ARG A 221 -0.20 28.94 -8.62
C ARG A 221 0.83 28.40 -7.65
N CYS A 222 1.17 29.16 -6.61
CA CYS A 222 2.01 28.64 -5.54
C CYS A 222 1.14 27.79 -4.61
N VAL A 223 1.50 26.52 -4.42
CA VAL A 223 0.78 25.58 -3.55
C VAL A 223 1.76 24.96 -2.56
N THR A 224 1.26 24.62 -1.39
CA THR A 224 2.06 23.91 -0.38
C THR A 224 2.28 22.48 -0.85
N LYS A 225 3.55 22.06 -0.92
CA LYS A 225 3.91 20.68 -1.24
C LYS A 225 4.05 19.87 0.05
N VAL A 226 3.33 18.75 0.14
CA VAL A 226 3.29 17.88 1.31
C VAL A 226 3.61 16.44 0.93
N GLY A 227 4.63 15.87 1.55
CA GLY A 227 4.95 14.45 1.44
C GLY A 227 4.20 13.62 2.50
N VAL A 228 3.75 12.42 2.14
CA VAL A 228 3.13 11.48 3.09
C VAL A 228 3.93 10.19 3.14
N VAL A 229 4.44 9.87 4.32
CA VAL A 229 5.14 8.62 4.62
C VAL A 229 4.52 7.98 5.86
N GLY A 230 4.88 6.74 6.18
CA GLY A 230 4.42 6.12 7.41
C GLY A 230 4.46 4.61 7.39
N GLU A 231 3.71 4.00 8.31
CA GLU A 231 3.45 2.57 8.26
C GLU A 231 2.57 2.26 7.04
N ILE A 232 2.83 1.15 6.35
CA ILE A 232 2.29 0.86 5.02
C ILE A 232 0.77 0.96 4.93
N TYR A 233 0.04 0.46 5.93
CA TYR A 233 -1.41 0.49 5.89
C TYR A 233 -1.93 1.91 6.11
N VAL A 234 -1.47 2.63 7.13
CA VAL A 234 -1.94 4.02 7.37
C VAL A 234 -1.36 5.02 6.38
N LYS A 235 -0.25 4.72 5.69
CA LYS A 235 0.29 5.58 4.62
C LYS A 235 -0.71 5.68 3.47
N TYR A 236 -1.33 4.55 3.09
CA TYR A 236 -2.17 4.47 1.90
C TYR A 236 -3.68 4.41 2.19
N SER A 237 -4.09 3.74 3.27
CA SER A 237 -5.51 3.48 3.54
C SER A 237 -6.22 4.73 4.05
N PRO A 238 -7.28 5.21 3.37
CA PRO A 238 -8.06 6.34 3.86
C PRO A 238 -8.73 6.06 5.21
N LEU A 239 -9.09 4.79 5.47
CA LEU A 239 -9.60 4.36 6.79
C LEU A 239 -8.51 4.46 7.87
N GLY A 240 -7.27 4.13 7.53
CA GLY A 240 -6.13 4.12 8.45
C GLY A 240 -5.65 5.52 8.86
N ASN A 241 -5.86 6.53 8.01
CA ASN A 241 -5.32 7.88 8.20
C ASN A 241 -6.37 8.99 8.15
N ASN A 242 -7.65 8.66 8.34
CA ASN A 242 -8.75 9.63 8.31
C ASN A 242 -8.85 10.43 7.00
N ASN A 243 -8.60 9.77 5.86
CA ASN A 243 -8.58 10.36 4.52
C ASN A 243 -7.55 11.51 4.39
N LEU A 244 -6.33 11.30 4.90
CA LEU A 244 -5.26 12.31 4.95
C LEU A 244 -5.01 12.98 3.58
N GLU A 245 -4.93 12.19 2.51
CA GLU A 245 -4.72 12.71 1.15
C GLU A 245 -5.85 13.62 0.70
N ALA A 246 -7.12 13.21 0.89
CA ALA A 246 -8.28 14.03 0.58
C ALA A 246 -8.36 15.30 1.45
N PHE A 247 -7.94 15.22 2.72
CA PHE A 247 -7.83 16.38 3.60
C PHE A 247 -6.80 17.38 3.07
N LEU A 248 -5.59 16.93 2.72
CA LEU A 248 -4.54 17.78 2.15
C LEU A 248 -4.97 18.40 0.82
N HIS A 249 -5.66 17.62 -0.02
CA HIS A 249 -6.27 18.08 -1.26
C HIS A 249 -7.29 19.21 -1.00
N GLY A 250 -8.13 19.06 0.03
CA GLY A 250 -9.05 20.10 0.49
C GLY A 250 -8.37 21.33 1.14
N GLN A 251 -7.05 21.31 1.33
CA GLN A 251 -6.24 22.46 1.76
C GLN A 251 -5.38 23.02 0.60
N ASP A 252 -5.72 22.70 -0.65
CA ASP A 252 -4.98 23.12 -1.85
C ASP A 252 -3.51 22.68 -1.87
N CYS A 253 -3.17 21.57 -1.21
CA CYS A 253 -1.81 21.02 -1.21
C CYS A 253 -1.54 20.14 -2.44
N GLU A 254 -0.31 20.20 -2.93
CA GLU A 254 0.24 19.17 -3.82
C GLU A 254 0.83 18.04 -2.97
N VAL A 255 0.34 16.82 -3.17
CA VAL A 255 0.70 15.68 -2.32
C VAL A 255 1.65 14.74 -3.06
N MET A 256 2.70 14.28 -2.38
CA MET A 256 3.52 13.16 -2.86
C MET A 256 3.49 12.02 -1.86
N VAL A 257 2.96 10.89 -2.30
CA VAL A 257 3.00 9.62 -1.58
C VAL A 257 3.95 8.70 -2.34
N PRO A 258 5.12 8.32 -1.79
CA PRO A 258 6.03 7.41 -2.47
C PRO A 258 5.31 6.10 -2.80
N GLY A 259 5.46 5.62 -4.03
CA GLY A 259 4.69 4.50 -4.59
C GLY A 259 5.00 3.13 -3.99
N VAL A 260 4.10 2.16 -4.21
CA VAL A 260 4.23 0.83 -3.62
C VAL A 260 5.35 0.00 -4.27
N ILE A 261 5.78 0.32 -5.49
CA ILE A 261 6.93 -0.32 -6.14
C ILE A 261 8.20 -0.17 -5.31
N GLY A 262 8.43 1.00 -4.69
CA GLY A 262 9.57 1.24 -3.81
C GLY A 262 9.59 0.27 -2.62
N PHE A 263 8.42 0.05 -2.01
CA PHE A 263 8.26 -0.95 -0.95
C PHE A 263 8.48 -2.38 -1.44
N MET A 264 8.02 -2.72 -2.65
CA MET A 264 8.24 -4.05 -3.23
C MET A 264 9.72 -4.32 -3.49
N LEU A 265 10.44 -3.34 -4.05
CA LEU A 265 11.89 -3.39 -4.24
C LEU A 265 12.61 -3.57 -2.90
N PHE A 266 12.22 -2.82 -1.86
CA PHE A 266 12.72 -3.00 -0.50
C PHE A 266 12.52 -4.42 0.04
N LYS A 267 11.33 -5.00 -0.12
CA LYS A 267 11.08 -6.38 0.34
C LYS A 267 11.91 -7.42 -0.41
N VAL A 268 12.15 -7.24 -1.71
CA VAL A 268 12.98 -8.13 -2.53
C VAL A 268 14.46 -7.97 -2.15
N ASP A 269 14.95 -6.74 -2.04
CA ASP A 269 16.31 -6.40 -1.66
C ASP A 269 16.66 -6.92 -0.27
N ASN A 270 15.76 -6.81 0.71
CA ASN A 270 15.95 -7.39 2.04
C ASN A 270 16.23 -8.90 2.00
N ARG A 271 15.60 -9.65 1.08
CA ARG A 271 15.88 -11.08 0.94
C ARG A 271 17.26 -11.34 0.34
N LEU A 272 17.77 -10.43 -0.51
CA LEU A 272 19.15 -10.49 -1.01
C LEU A 272 20.13 -10.18 0.11
N GLU A 273 19.87 -9.14 0.91
CA GLU A 273 20.68 -8.78 2.07
C GLU A 273 20.69 -9.90 3.14
N ASP A 274 19.56 -10.57 3.38
CA ASP A 274 19.50 -11.74 4.28
C ASP A 274 20.47 -12.84 3.85
N ILE A 275 20.49 -13.17 2.56
CA ILE A 275 21.39 -14.20 2.04
C ILE A 275 22.86 -13.76 2.14
N LYS A 276 23.15 -12.47 1.95
CA LYS A 276 24.50 -11.92 2.09
C LYS A 276 24.97 -11.93 3.55
N LEU A 277 24.10 -11.57 4.48
CA LEU A 277 24.42 -11.41 5.91
C LEU A 277 24.43 -12.73 6.67
N TYR A 278 23.47 -13.61 6.41
CA TYR A 278 23.27 -14.85 7.18
C TYR A 278 23.59 -16.12 6.38
N GLY A 279 24.01 -15.97 5.12
CA GLY A 279 24.18 -17.08 4.20
C GLY A 279 22.85 -17.59 3.63
N GLY A 280 22.94 -18.53 2.68
CA GLY A 280 21.77 -19.11 2.03
C GLY A 280 22.09 -19.73 0.67
N SER A 281 21.05 -20.20 -0.01
CA SER A 281 21.20 -20.83 -1.33
C SER A 281 21.59 -19.81 -2.41
N ARG A 282 22.69 -20.08 -3.12
CA ARG A 282 23.10 -19.31 -4.31
C ARG A 282 22.03 -19.33 -5.42
N ALA A 283 21.34 -20.45 -5.60
CA ALA A 283 20.25 -20.54 -6.56
C ALA A 283 19.08 -19.62 -6.18
N LYS A 284 18.71 -19.59 -4.89
CA LYS A 284 17.69 -18.68 -4.37
C LYS A 284 18.10 -17.21 -4.58
N TYR A 285 19.37 -16.87 -4.33
CA TYR A 285 19.90 -15.53 -4.58
C TYR A 285 19.72 -15.14 -6.05
N THR A 286 20.10 -16.00 -6.99
CA THR A 286 19.97 -15.74 -8.43
C THR A 286 18.52 -15.47 -8.83
N VAL A 287 17.56 -16.27 -8.35
CA VAL A 287 16.13 -16.08 -8.66
C VAL A 287 15.61 -14.74 -8.11
N ILE A 288 15.95 -14.41 -6.87
CA ILE A 288 15.53 -13.13 -6.25
C ILE A 288 16.19 -11.95 -6.96
N ASN A 289 17.45 -12.09 -7.39
CA ASN A 289 18.16 -11.05 -8.12
C ASN A 289 17.56 -10.81 -9.51
N LEU A 290 17.09 -11.86 -10.20
CA LEU A 290 16.33 -11.72 -11.45
C LEU A 290 15.02 -10.97 -11.23
N LEU A 291 14.30 -11.27 -10.14
CA LEU A 291 13.10 -10.52 -9.75
C LEU A 291 13.44 -9.05 -9.46
N MET A 292 14.53 -8.78 -8.75
CA MET A 292 15.01 -7.42 -8.48
C MET A 292 15.25 -6.65 -9.79
N GLN A 293 15.99 -7.24 -10.73
CA GLN A 293 16.24 -6.63 -12.04
C GLN A 293 14.95 -6.35 -12.82
N TYR A 294 13.98 -7.25 -12.77
CA TYR A 294 12.69 -7.05 -13.40
C TYR A 294 11.92 -5.87 -12.78
N LEU A 295 11.84 -5.81 -11.45
CA LEU A 295 11.18 -4.70 -10.75
C LEU A 295 11.87 -3.36 -11.00
N THR A 296 13.21 -3.31 -11.03
CA THR A 296 13.96 -2.10 -11.35
C THR A 296 13.71 -1.61 -12.78
N ARG A 297 13.46 -2.52 -13.74
CA ARG A 297 13.05 -2.12 -15.10
C ARG A 297 11.64 -1.52 -15.14
N ILE A 298 10.73 -2.03 -14.30
CA ILE A 298 9.38 -1.46 -14.15
C ILE A 298 9.47 -0.08 -13.50
N GLU A 299 10.22 0.04 -12.39
CA GLU A 299 10.50 1.32 -11.73
C GLU A 299 11.08 2.34 -12.71
N ALA A 300 12.09 1.96 -13.49
CA ALA A 300 12.69 2.82 -14.50
C ALA A 300 11.65 3.30 -15.53
N ALA A 301 10.76 2.42 -16.00
CA ALA A 301 9.69 2.81 -16.93
C ALA A 301 8.72 3.83 -16.32
N VAL A 302 8.35 3.67 -15.05
CA VAL A 302 7.49 4.62 -14.32
C VAL A 302 8.20 5.97 -14.17
N MET A 303 9.47 5.95 -13.74
CA MET A 303 10.27 7.16 -13.59
C MET A 303 10.51 7.89 -14.92
N GLU A 304 10.84 7.15 -15.99
CA GLU A 304 11.03 7.70 -17.33
C GLU A 304 9.75 8.41 -17.80
N ALA A 305 8.59 7.77 -17.63
CA ALA A 305 7.30 8.36 -17.96
C ALA A 305 7.00 9.63 -17.14
N ALA A 306 7.23 9.61 -15.83
CA ALA A 306 7.04 10.78 -14.98
C ALA A 306 7.97 11.94 -15.36
N LYS A 307 9.21 11.68 -15.79
CA LYS A 307 10.20 12.70 -16.21
C LYS A 307 9.98 13.26 -17.61
N ARG A 308 9.03 12.72 -18.39
CA ARG A 308 8.78 13.17 -19.77
C ARG A 308 8.43 14.64 -19.87
N HIS A 309 7.75 15.16 -18.85
CA HIS A 309 7.28 16.53 -18.81
C HIS A 309 7.87 17.23 -17.58
N SER A 310 8.45 18.41 -17.78
CA SER A 310 9.13 19.19 -16.74
C SER A 310 8.25 19.62 -15.57
N ARG A 311 6.92 19.59 -15.76
CA ARG A 311 5.94 19.92 -14.72
C ARG A 311 5.80 18.87 -13.62
N PHE A 312 6.25 17.63 -13.86
CA PHE A 312 6.13 16.56 -12.88
C PHE A 312 7.47 16.27 -12.18
N VAL A 313 7.39 16.04 -10.88
CA VAL A 313 8.49 15.56 -10.05
C VAL A 313 8.41 14.04 -10.00
N ALA A 314 9.39 13.38 -10.62
CA ALA A 314 9.50 11.93 -10.58
C ALA A 314 10.18 11.47 -9.28
N PRO A 315 9.79 10.30 -8.74
CA PRO A 315 10.51 9.68 -7.64
C PRO A 315 11.96 9.36 -8.01
N SER A 316 12.81 9.23 -7.00
CA SER A 316 14.18 8.75 -7.13
C SER A 316 14.20 7.25 -7.37
N ALA A 317 15.23 6.76 -8.07
CA ALA A 317 15.43 5.32 -8.21
C ALA A 317 15.72 4.70 -6.84
N TYR A 318 15.22 3.49 -6.59
CA TYR A 318 15.41 2.75 -5.35
C TYR A 318 16.87 2.67 -4.91
N GLN A 319 17.80 2.49 -5.84
CA GLN A 319 19.24 2.45 -5.53
C GLN A 319 19.77 3.79 -5.01
N LYS A 320 19.22 4.91 -5.48
CA LYS A 320 19.52 6.25 -4.94
C LYS A 320 18.92 6.38 -3.54
N VAL A 321 17.65 6.01 -3.37
CA VAL A 321 16.94 6.04 -2.07
C VAL A 321 17.67 5.21 -1.01
N LYS A 322 18.10 3.99 -1.35
CA LYS A 322 18.90 3.12 -0.47
C LYS A 322 20.19 3.80 -0.01
N LYS A 323 20.93 4.44 -0.91
CA LYS A 323 22.17 5.17 -0.57
C LYS A 323 21.94 6.40 0.31
N MET A 324 20.81 7.11 0.16
CA MET A 324 20.50 8.31 0.97
C MET A 324 20.47 8.02 2.47
N VAL A 325 20.17 6.78 2.87
CA VAL A 325 19.95 6.40 4.27
C VAL A 325 21.23 5.99 5.01
N GLU A 326 22.31 5.68 4.29
CA GLU A 326 23.60 5.21 4.83
C GLU A 326 24.15 6.06 6.00
N PRO A 327 24.11 7.41 5.97
CA PRO A 327 24.62 8.23 7.08
C PRO A 327 23.69 8.29 8.30
N MET A 328 22.53 7.64 8.26
CA MET A 328 21.48 7.75 9.28
C MET A 328 21.20 6.41 9.98
N ILE A 329 20.94 5.35 9.23
CA ILE A 329 20.52 4.06 9.79
C ILE A 329 21.04 2.90 8.92
N GLY A 330 21.47 1.82 9.56
CA GLY A 330 21.99 0.64 8.86
C GLY A 330 20.91 -0.22 8.22
N TYR A 331 21.24 -0.90 7.12
CA TYR A 331 20.32 -1.78 6.38
C TYR A 331 19.79 -2.97 7.18
N GLY A 332 20.40 -3.29 8.33
CA GLY A 332 19.87 -4.27 9.28
C GLY A 332 18.53 -3.86 9.92
N CYS A 333 18.21 -2.56 9.96
CA CYS A 333 16.93 -2.04 10.44
C CYS A 333 15.85 -2.23 9.36
N LYS A 334 15.34 -3.46 9.21
CA LYS A 334 14.45 -3.86 8.10
C LYS A 334 13.07 -4.37 8.52
N MET A 335 12.72 -4.26 9.80
CA MET A 335 11.41 -4.67 10.30
C MET A 335 10.36 -3.62 9.93
N GLY A 336 9.16 -4.07 9.53
CA GLY A 336 8.14 -3.19 8.94
C GLY A 336 8.62 -2.61 7.62
N GLU A 337 8.57 -1.28 7.52
CA GLU A 337 9.14 -0.46 6.45
C GLU A 337 10.65 -0.28 6.62
N GLY A 338 11.18 -0.47 7.84
CA GLY A 338 12.60 -0.38 8.13
C GLY A 338 13.24 0.93 7.68
N TRP A 339 14.50 0.86 7.25
CA TRP A 339 15.27 1.99 6.77
C TRP A 339 14.63 2.70 5.56
N LEU A 340 13.73 2.04 4.81
CA LEU A 340 13.05 2.66 3.67
C LEU A 340 12.22 3.86 4.12
N LEU A 341 11.52 3.79 5.25
CA LEU A 341 10.71 4.91 5.74
C LEU A 341 11.57 6.15 6.04
N THR A 342 12.76 5.96 6.62
CA THR A 342 13.74 7.04 6.81
C THR A 342 14.20 7.62 5.47
N ALA A 343 14.48 6.74 4.51
CA ALA A 343 14.97 7.12 3.19
C ALA A 343 13.92 7.88 2.36
N GLU A 344 12.66 7.45 2.42
CA GLU A 344 11.53 8.12 1.75
C GLU A 344 11.35 9.56 2.26
N MET A 345 11.54 9.81 3.57
CA MET A 345 11.52 11.18 4.09
C MET A 345 12.63 12.04 3.49
N VAL A 346 13.83 11.49 3.35
CA VAL A 346 14.97 12.19 2.73
C VAL A 346 14.73 12.44 1.25
N GLU A 347 14.22 11.45 0.53
CA GLU A 347 13.84 11.55 -0.88
C GLU A 347 12.83 12.67 -1.11
N LEU A 348 11.79 12.76 -0.28
CA LEU A 348 10.77 13.80 -0.36
C LEU A 348 11.37 15.19 -0.18
N VAL A 349 12.25 15.37 0.81
CA VAL A 349 12.95 16.63 1.04
C VAL A 349 13.80 17.02 -0.17
N GLU A 350 14.59 16.08 -0.72
CA GLU A 350 15.40 16.32 -1.93
C GLU A 350 14.54 16.61 -3.17
N SER A 351 13.31 16.12 -3.20
CA SER A 351 12.35 16.29 -4.30
C SER A 351 11.48 17.56 -4.15
N GLY A 352 11.71 18.37 -3.11
CA GLY A 352 11.00 19.62 -2.87
C GLY A 352 9.73 19.51 -2.02
N TYR A 353 9.43 18.34 -1.45
CA TYR A 353 8.34 18.12 -0.50
C TYR A 353 8.87 18.20 0.93
N GLN A 354 9.15 19.44 1.36
CA GLN A 354 9.81 19.71 2.65
C GLN A 354 8.87 19.54 3.84
N ASN A 355 7.57 19.74 3.65
CA ASN A 355 6.55 19.44 4.66
C ASN A 355 6.18 17.97 4.56
N ILE A 356 6.39 17.19 5.62
CA ILE A 356 6.18 15.75 5.62
C ILE A 356 5.27 15.36 6.78
N VAL A 357 4.17 14.71 6.45
CA VAL A 357 3.33 14.01 7.42
C VAL A 357 3.84 12.57 7.52
N CYS A 358 4.36 12.22 8.70
CA CYS A 358 4.71 10.84 9.03
C CYS A 358 3.53 10.18 9.75
N ALA A 359 2.73 9.43 8.99
CA ALA A 359 1.55 8.71 9.48
C ALA A 359 1.97 7.51 10.33
N GLN A 360 1.71 7.59 11.63
CA GLN A 360 2.14 6.62 12.63
C GLN A 360 0.92 6.01 13.31
N PRO A 361 0.70 4.69 13.22
CA PRO A 361 -0.32 4.04 14.01
C PRO A 361 0.16 3.76 15.44
N PHE A 362 -0.75 3.79 16.40
CA PHE A 362 -0.50 3.23 17.72
C PHE A 362 0.00 1.79 17.64
N GLY A 363 0.98 1.45 18.48
CA GLY A 363 1.58 0.11 18.55
C GLY A 363 2.53 -0.26 17.40
N CYS A 364 2.87 0.67 16.50
CA CYS A 364 3.83 0.43 15.41
C CYS A 364 5.29 0.71 15.85
N LEU A 365 5.92 -0.28 16.48
CA LEU A 365 7.32 -0.17 16.92
C LEU A 365 8.30 0.22 15.78
N PRO A 366 8.22 -0.37 14.57
CA PRO A 366 9.10 0.04 13.48
C PRO A 366 9.04 1.55 13.19
N ASN A 367 7.85 2.11 13.00
CA ASN A 367 7.68 3.52 12.70
C ASN A 367 8.16 4.42 13.86
N HIS A 368 7.94 4.03 15.11
CA HIS A 368 8.52 4.73 16.26
C HIS A 368 10.05 4.84 16.20
N ILE A 369 10.75 3.79 15.75
CA ILE A 369 12.22 3.75 15.70
C ILE A 369 12.75 4.45 14.45
N VAL A 370 12.27 4.06 13.26
CA VAL A 370 12.85 4.46 11.97
C VAL A 370 12.15 5.68 11.35
N GLY A 371 10.90 5.93 11.74
CA GLY A 371 10.15 7.13 11.37
C GLY A 371 10.41 8.25 12.37
N LYS A 372 9.64 8.26 13.47
CA LYS A 372 9.69 9.29 14.52
C LYS A 372 11.09 9.44 15.15
N GLY A 373 11.76 8.33 15.44
CA GLY A 373 13.09 8.33 16.05
C GLY A 373 14.18 8.97 15.17
N MET A 374 14.01 8.96 13.85
CA MET A 374 14.99 9.50 12.91
C MET A 374 14.77 10.98 12.57
N ILE A 375 13.64 11.59 12.95
CA ILE A 375 13.32 12.99 12.62
C ILE A 375 14.44 13.95 13.02
N ARG A 376 14.98 13.82 14.25
CA ARG A 376 16.07 14.69 14.72
C ARG A 376 17.33 14.56 13.85
N LYS A 377 17.69 13.34 13.45
CA LYS A 377 18.85 13.07 12.60
C LYS A 377 18.62 13.64 11.19
N ILE A 378 17.44 13.43 10.61
CA ILE A 378 17.07 14.01 9.31
C ILE A 378 17.18 15.53 9.36
N LYS A 379 16.53 16.19 10.33
CA LYS A 379 16.55 17.66 10.47
C LYS A 379 17.96 18.23 10.68
N SER A 380 18.88 17.46 11.27
CA SER A 380 20.29 17.89 11.40
C SER A 380 21.05 17.91 10.08
N LEU A 381 20.69 17.02 9.13
CA LEU A 381 21.31 16.91 7.82
C LEU A 381 20.55 17.69 6.75
N TYR A 382 19.25 17.89 6.96
CA TYR A 382 18.32 18.60 6.09
C TYR A 382 17.52 19.63 6.92
N PRO A 383 18.10 20.80 7.25
CA PRO A 383 17.46 21.81 8.11
C PRO A 383 16.12 22.33 7.59
N GLN A 384 15.89 22.26 6.27
CA GLN A 384 14.64 22.63 5.62
C GLN A 384 13.51 21.62 5.84
N ALA A 385 13.80 20.42 6.37
CA ALA A 385 12.78 19.39 6.57
C ALA A 385 11.82 19.78 7.72
N ASN A 386 10.54 19.92 7.38
CA ASN A 386 9.45 20.12 8.32
C ASN A 386 8.65 18.81 8.44
N ILE A 387 9.01 17.97 9.42
CA ILE A 387 8.41 16.63 9.58
C ILE A 387 7.54 16.61 10.82
N VAL A 388 6.26 16.29 10.65
CA VAL A 388 5.29 16.11 11.75
C VAL A 388 4.85 14.64 11.84
N PRO A 389 5.12 13.95 12.95
CA PRO A 389 4.57 12.62 13.19
C PRO A 389 3.12 12.74 13.68
N ILE A 390 2.18 12.11 12.97
CA ILE A 390 0.75 12.10 13.33
C ILE A 390 0.39 10.70 13.81
N ASP A 391 -0.04 10.64 15.07
CA ASP A 391 -0.45 9.40 15.72
C ASP A 391 -1.93 9.10 15.41
N TYR A 392 -2.18 7.93 14.83
CA TYR A 392 -3.50 7.39 14.53
C TYR A 392 -3.81 6.23 15.49
N ASP A 393 -4.90 6.37 16.24
CA ASP A 393 -5.36 5.41 17.23
C ASP A 393 -6.88 5.54 17.46
N PRO A 394 -7.52 4.57 18.15
CA PRO A 394 -8.97 4.57 18.34
C PRO A 394 -9.52 5.75 19.17
N GLY A 395 -8.70 6.38 20.00
CA GLY A 395 -9.10 7.44 20.93
C GLY A 395 -8.70 8.85 20.49
N ALA A 396 -7.78 9.00 19.53
CA ALA A 396 -7.38 10.30 19.02
C ALA A 396 -8.50 10.95 18.18
N THR A 397 -8.84 12.20 18.51
CA THR A 397 -9.81 12.96 17.74
C THR A 397 -9.22 13.40 16.40
N ARG A 398 -10.01 13.27 15.34
CA ARG A 398 -9.66 13.73 13.99
C ARG A 398 -9.23 15.20 13.97
N VAL A 399 -9.95 16.06 14.70
CA VAL A 399 -9.66 17.50 14.77
C VAL A 399 -8.27 17.78 15.34
N ASN A 400 -7.83 17.02 16.35
CA ASN A 400 -6.48 17.20 16.91
C ASN A 400 -5.39 16.85 15.89
N GLN A 401 -5.59 15.77 15.12
CA GLN A 401 -4.66 15.36 14.07
C GLN A 401 -4.60 16.42 12.95
N GLU A 402 -5.75 16.87 12.48
CA GLU A 402 -5.84 17.91 11.44
C GLU A 402 -5.20 19.24 11.87
N ASN A 403 -5.43 19.66 13.13
CA ASN A 403 -4.78 20.85 13.68
C ASN A 403 -3.25 20.72 13.71
N ARG A 404 -2.73 19.55 14.11
CA ARG A 404 -1.28 19.29 14.10
C ARG A 404 -0.67 19.26 12.71
N ILE A 405 -1.44 18.92 11.67
CA ILE A 405 -0.98 18.94 10.28
C ILE A 405 -0.94 20.39 9.75
N LYS A 406 -1.83 21.26 10.22
CA LYS A 406 -1.91 22.67 9.80
C LYS A 406 -0.86 23.57 10.46
N LEU A 407 -0.41 23.21 11.66
CA LEU A 407 0.69 23.86 12.37
C LEU A 407 2.04 23.53 11.72
#